data_AF-A0A1I0AE17-F1
#
_entry.id   AF-A0A1I0AE17-F1
#
_cell.length_a   1.000
_cell.length_b   1.000
_cell.length_c   1.000
_cell.angle_alpha   90.00
_cell.angle_beta   90.00
_cell.angle_gamma   90.00
#
_symmetry.space_group_name_H-M   'P 1'
#
loop_
_entity.id
_entity.type
_entity.pdbx_description
1 polymer ?
#
loop_
_entity_poly.entity_id
_entity_poly.type
_entity_poly.pdbx_seq_one_letter_code
_entity_poly.pdbx_strand_id
1 'polypeptide(L)'
;MPDIHNSDPFDELKKDIQSNSADRTSEFAKEDIRANSAIAASAYIPLLFLLPFFIRPDSRFARFHANQGLILFILDAVLGIARSTIFNLPFVRMPVDLVVSLVTLGYFLYGFIHALNGKAKELPFIGRFNLIHY
;
A
#
# COMPACT_ATOMS: atom_id res chain seq x y z
N MET A 1 11.10 -34.46 -21.57
CA MET A 1 9.87 -33.68 -21.86
C MET A 1 9.76 -32.67 -20.75
N PRO A 2 9.82 -31.35 -21.01
CA PRO A 2 9.68 -30.37 -19.94
C PRO A 2 8.24 -30.37 -19.44
N ASP A 3 8.05 -30.52 -18.13
CA ASP A 3 6.77 -30.29 -17.45
C ASP A 3 6.39 -28.82 -17.65
N ILE A 4 5.47 -28.57 -18.58
CA ILE A 4 4.73 -27.31 -18.63
C ILE A 4 3.79 -27.31 -17.43
N HIS A 5 4.30 -26.87 -16.29
CA HIS A 5 3.49 -26.53 -15.12
C HIS A 5 2.49 -25.46 -15.56
N ASN A 6 1.29 -25.89 -15.96
CA ASN A 6 0.18 -25.04 -16.39
C ASN A 6 -0.46 -24.40 -15.15
N SER A 7 0.30 -23.52 -14.48
CA SER A 7 -0.23 -22.68 -13.40
C SER A 7 -1.12 -21.61 -14.00
N ASP A 8 -2.29 -21.40 -13.40
CA ASP A 8 -3.19 -20.32 -13.76
C ASP A 8 -2.47 -18.96 -13.56
N PRO A 9 -2.49 -18.03 -14.54
CA PRO A 9 -1.83 -16.72 -14.41
C PRO A 9 -2.26 -15.93 -13.16
N PHE A 10 -3.49 -16.10 -12.70
CA PHE A 10 -3.98 -15.48 -11.47
C PHE A 10 -3.35 -16.08 -10.20
N ASP A 11 -3.01 -17.36 -10.21
CA ASP A 11 -2.36 -18.00 -9.07
C ASP A 11 -0.88 -17.61 -8.97
N GLU A 12 -0.21 -17.44 -10.12
CA GLU A 12 1.12 -16.84 -10.18
C GLU A 12 1.10 -15.40 -9.66
N LEU A 13 0.14 -14.59 -10.12
CA LEU A 13 -0.01 -13.22 -9.64
C LEU A 13 -0.26 -13.13 -8.13
N LYS A 14 -1.12 -14.00 -7.57
CA LYS A 14 -1.33 -14.06 -6.11
C LYS A 14 -0.04 -14.42 -5.38
N LYS A 15 0.71 -15.39 -5.89
CA LYS A 15 1.99 -15.81 -5.32
C LYS A 15 3.01 -14.67 -5.34
N ASP A 16 3.04 -13.89 -6.43
CA ASP A 16 3.92 -12.73 -6.57
C ASP A 16 3.54 -11.59 -5.64
N ILE A 17 2.24 -11.29 -5.52
CA ILE A 17 1.74 -10.30 -4.56
C ILE A 17 2.11 -10.71 -3.13
N GLN A 18 1.94 -11.98 -2.78
CA GLN A 18 2.27 -12.49 -1.45
C GLN A 18 3.78 -12.48 -1.17
N SER A 19 4.61 -12.89 -2.14
CA SER A 19 6.06 -12.90 -1.98
C SER A 19 6.67 -11.49 -1.92
N ASN A 20 6.01 -10.50 -2.53
CA ASN A 20 6.45 -9.10 -2.53
C ASN A 20 5.79 -8.23 -1.45
N SER A 21 5.01 -8.81 -0.54
CA SER A 21 4.38 -8.14 0.60
C SER A 21 4.81 -8.83 1.90
N ALA A 22 5.86 -8.33 2.55
CA ALA A 22 6.29 -8.86 3.84
C ALA A 22 5.18 -8.68 4.89
N ASP A 23 4.91 -9.74 5.65
CA ASP A 23 3.99 -9.72 6.79
C ASP A 23 4.79 -9.48 8.07
N ARG A 24 4.63 -8.30 8.65
CA ARG A 24 5.35 -7.84 9.85
C ARG A 24 4.45 -7.84 11.08
N THR A 25 3.26 -8.44 11.00
CA THR A 25 2.25 -8.39 12.07
C THR A 25 2.78 -8.91 13.40
N SER A 26 3.64 -9.93 13.39
CA SER A 26 4.24 -10.51 14.59
C SER A 26 5.22 -9.58 15.33
N GLU A 27 5.66 -8.49 14.70
CA GLU A 27 6.57 -7.51 15.31
C GLU A 27 5.86 -6.50 16.22
N PHE A 28 4.51 -6.49 16.21
CA PHE A 28 3.69 -5.54 16.95
C PHE A 28 2.95 -6.22 18.10
N ALA A 29 2.82 -5.51 19.22
CA ALA A 29 2.06 -6.00 20.36
C ALA A 29 0.57 -6.14 20.00
N LYS A 30 -0.07 -7.22 20.47
CA LYS A 30 -1.49 -7.48 20.17
C LYS A 30 -2.38 -6.36 20.70
N GLU A 31 -2.02 -5.79 21.84
CA GLU A 31 -2.71 -4.68 22.48
C GLU A 31 -2.63 -3.41 21.62
N ASP A 32 -1.45 -3.12 21.06
CA ASP A 32 -1.22 -1.98 20.15
C ASP A 32 -2.10 -2.11 18.89
N ILE A 33 -2.09 -3.29 18.26
CA ILE A 33 -2.93 -3.58 17.09
C ILE A 33 -4.41 -3.34 17.43
N ARG A 34 -4.92 -3.97 18.50
CA ARG A 34 -6.35 -3.89 18.87
C ARG A 34 -6.81 -2.46 19.17
N ALA A 35 -5.94 -1.64 19.77
CA ALA A 35 -6.26 -0.26 20.10
C ALA A 35 -6.21 0.67 18.87
N ASN A 36 -5.44 0.32 17.83
CA ASN A 36 -5.03 1.27 16.79
C ASN A 36 -5.36 0.85 15.34
N SER A 37 -6.07 -0.26 15.08
CA SER A 37 -6.49 -0.65 13.72
C SER A 37 -7.23 0.43 12.92
N ALA A 38 -8.20 1.11 13.55
CA ALA A 38 -9.00 2.13 12.86
C ALA A 38 -8.17 3.37 12.50
N ILE A 39 -7.31 3.82 13.43
CA ILE A 39 -6.42 4.97 13.16
C ILE A 39 -5.36 4.60 12.13
N ALA A 40 -4.82 3.38 12.18
CA ALA A 40 -3.87 2.87 11.21
C ALA A 40 -4.48 2.81 9.80
N ALA A 41 -5.74 2.38 9.67
CA ALA A 41 -6.43 2.33 8.38
C ALA A 41 -6.63 3.73 7.78
N SER A 42 -6.88 4.75 8.61
CA SER A 42 -7.00 6.13 8.14
C SER A 42 -5.75 6.64 7.41
N ALA A 43 -4.58 6.02 7.67
CA ALA A 43 -3.32 6.39 7.03
C ALA A 43 -3.33 6.24 5.50
N TYR A 44 -4.17 5.37 4.96
CA TYR A 44 -4.26 5.14 3.52
C TYR A 44 -5.16 6.16 2.83
N ILE A 45 -6.01 6.87 3.57
CA ILE A 45 -6.81 7.96 3.00
C ILE A 45 -5.82 9.08 2.60
N PRO A 46 -5.88 9.60 1.35
CA PRO A 46 -4.97 10.63 0.89
C PRO A 46 -4.89 11.81 1.88
N LEU A 47 -3.68 12.33 2.10
CA LEU A 47 -3.34 13.37 3.09
C LEU A 47 -3.50 12.99 4.57
N LEU A 48 -4.21 11.91 4.91
CA LEU A 48 -4.39 11.44 6.29
C LEU A 48 -3.29 10.46 6.75
N PHE A 49 -2.30 10.15 5.92
CA PHE A 49 -1.13 9.35 6.32
C PHE A 49 -0.36 9.93 7.51
N LEU A 50 -0.47 11.24 7.78
CA LEU A 50 0.12 11.91 8.94
C LEU A 50 -0.71 11.77 10.21
N LEU A 51 -2.00 11.47 10.10
CA LEU A 51 -2.93 11.45 11.22
C LEU A 51 -2.56 10.43 12.31
N PRO A 52 -2.14 9.18 11.97
CA PRO A 52 -1.64 8.25 12.99
C PRO A 52 -0.38 8.74 13.70
N PHE A 53 0.50 9.49 13.02
CA PHE A 53 1.72 10.05 13.62
C PHE A 53 1.40 11.09 14.71
N PHE A 54 0.37 11.91 14.52
CA PHE A 54 -0.01 12.93 15.51
C PHE A 54 -0.92 12.40 16.62
N ILE A 55 -1.82 11.46 16.31
CA ILE A 55 -2.85 10.99 17.27
C ILE A 55 -2.36 9.78 18.10
N ARG A 56 -1.49 8.95 17.53
CA ARG A 56 -0.90 7.76 18.17
C ARG A 56 0.61 7.69 17.94
N PRO A 57 1.39 8.69 18.38
CA PRO A 57 2.84 8.70 18.22
C PRO A 57 3.55 7.54 18.95
N ASP A 58 2.88 6.95 19.93
CA ASP A 58 3.33 5.80 20.73
C ASP A 58 3.08 4.44 20.06
N SER A 59 2.17 4.38 19.08
CA SER A 59 1.82 3.13 18.40
C SER A 59 2.78 2.83 17.26
N ARG A 60 3.59 1.77 17.43
CA ARG A 60 4.46 1.27 16.36
C ARG A 60 3.64 0.76 15.18
N PHE A 61 2.50 0.11 15.45
CA PHE A 61 1.59 -0.39 14.43
C PHE A 61 0.94 0.74 13.61
N ALA A 62 0.45 1.79 14.26
CA ALA A 62 -0.14 2.92 13.57
C ALA A 62 0.89 3.66 12.69
N ARG A 63 2.13 3.77 13.18
CA ARG A 63 3.25 4.39 12.46
C ARG A 63 3.74 3.54 11.29
N PHE A 64 3.66 2.22 11.37
CA PHE A 64 3.88 1.34 10.21
C PHE A 64 2.90 1.67 9.08
N HIS A 65 1.59 1.76 9.37
CA HIS A 65 0.60 2.09 8.36
C HIS A 65 0.67 3.56 7.89
N ALA A 66 1.09 4.49 8.76
CA ALA A 66 1.45 5.85 8.37
C ALA A 66 2.57 5.87 7.31
N ASN A 67 3.60 5.05 7.49
CA ASN A 67 4.69 4.91 6.53
C ASN A 67 4.21 4.34 5.19
N GLN A 68 3.39 3.29 5.22
CA GLN A 68 2.81 2.71 4.00
C GLN A 68 1.90 3.70 3.26
N GLY A 69 1.07 4.44 3.99
CA GLY A 69 0.23 5.51 3.45
C GLY A 69 1.05 6.63 2.81
N LEU A 70 2.15 7.05 3.45
CA LEU A 70 3.08 8.05 2.90
C LEU A 70 3.73 7.57 1.59
N ILE A 71 4.18 6.31 1.54
CA ILE A 71 4.76 5.73 0.32
C ILE A 71 3.74 5.73 -0.82
N LEU A 72 2.49 5.32 -0.55
CA LEU A 72 1.43 5.34 -1.55
C LEU A 72 1.13 6.77 -2.03
N PHE A 73 1.13 7.74 -1.13
CA PHE A 73 0.94 9.15 -1.46
C PHE A 73 2.08 9.70 -2.33
N ILE A 74 3.34 9.39 -2.00
CA ILE A 74 4.50 9.78 -2.81
C ILE A 74 4.41 9.18 -4.22
N LEU A 75 4.06 7.89 -4.31
CA LEU A 75 3.87 7.23 -5.60
C LEU A 75 2.83 7.95 -6.45
N ASP A 76 1.66 8.26 -5.87
CA ASP A 76 0.59 8.95 -6.59
C ASP A 76 0.99 10.36 -7.03
N ALA A 77 1.72 11.10 -6.18
CA ALA A 77 2.25 12.42 -6.52
C ALA A 77 3.27 12.36 -7.68
N VAL A 78 4.21 11.42 -7.64
CA VAL A 78 5.22 11.23 -8.72
C VAL A 78 4.53 10.86 -10.03
N LEU A 79 3.57 9.93 -9.99
CA LEU A 79 2.81 9.55 -11.18
C LEU A 79 1.97 10.74 -11.69
N GLY A 80 1.40 11.57 -10.81
CA GLY A 80 0.69 12.79 -11.17
C GLY A 80 1.54 13.79 -11.95
N ILE A 81 2.76 14.05 -11.48
CA ILE A 81 3.72 14.95 -12.14
C ILE A 81 4.21 14.36 -13.48
N ALA A 82 4.48 13.06 -13.53
CA ALA A 82 4.87 12.40 -14.77
C ALA A 82 3.76 12.49 -15.83
N ARG A 83 2.50 12.27 -15.43
CA ARG A 83 1.33 12.39 -16.31
C ARG A 83 1.13 13.81 -16.84
N SER A 84 1.32 14.83 -16.00
CA SER A 84 1.15 16.23 -16.42
C SER A 84 2.20 16.68 -17.45
N THR A 85 3.34 16.01 -17.51
CA THR A 85 4.47 16.40 -18.37
C THR A 85 4.55 15.57 -19.66
N ILE A 86 4.20 14.27 -19.63
CA ILE A 86 4.52 13.31 -20.71
C ILE A 86 3.34 13.09 -21.68
N PHE A 87 2.09 13.23 -21.25
CA PHE A 87 0.92 12.81 -22.03
C PHE A 87 -0.03 13.97 -22.37
N ASN A 88 0.37 14.83 -23.32
CA ASN A 88 -0.49 15.92 -23.82
C ASN A 88 -1.53 15.47 -24.86
N LEU A 89 -1.51 14.21 -25.30
CA LEU A 89 -2.50 13.68 -26.25
C LEU A 89 -3.71 13.10 -25.49
N PRO A 90 -4.94 13.65 -25.66
CA PRO A 90 -6.10 13.26 -24.85
C PRO A 90 -6.50 11.78 -25.00
N PHE A 91 -6.30 11.19 -26.18
CA PHE A 91 -6.65 9.78 -26.45
C PHE A 91 -5.72 8.77 -25.76
N VAL A 92 -4.47 9.13 -25.50
CA VAL A 92 -3.50 8.28 -24.76
C VAL A 92 -3.66 8.51 -23.25
N ARG A 93 -3.98 9.73 -22.85
CA ARG A 93 -4.11 10.12 -21.44
C ARG A 93 -5.20 9.33 -20.71
N MET A 94 -6.42 9.26 -21.27
CA MET A 94 -7.56 8.59 -20.62
C MET A 94 -7.30 7.13 -20.19
N PRO A 95 -6.85 6.22 -21.09
CA PRO A 95 -6.61 4.83 -20.68
C PRO A 95 -5.47 4.70 -19.67
N VAL A 96 -4.43 5.53 -19.77
CA VAL A 96 -3.33 5.56 -18.81
C VAL A 96 -3.83 6.00 -17.43
N ASP A 97 -4.61 7.08 -17.37
CA ASP A 97 -5.19 7.58 -16.12
C ASP A 97 -6.08 6.53 -15.45
N LEU A 98 -6.88 5.80 -16.24
CA LEU A 98 -7.72 4.73 -15.73
C LEU A 98 -6.89 3.60 -15.10
N VAL A 99 -5.88 3.11 -15.81
CA VAL A 99 -5.01 2.03 -15.32
C VAL A 99 -4.30 2.45 -14.03
N VAL A 100 -3.72 3.65 -14.02
CA VAL A 100 -3.02 4.14 -12.82
C VAL A 100 -3.98 4.31 -11.65
N SER A 101 -5.18 4.86 -11.90
CA SER A 101 -6.20 5.01 -10.86
C SER A 101 -6.61 3.67 -10.25
N LEU A 102 -6.77 2.63 -11.08
CA LEU A 102 -7.11 1.27 -10.62
C LEU A 102 -5.97 0.64 -9.82
N VAL A 103 -4.72 0.82 -10.23
CA VAL A 103 -3.55 0.32 -9.50
C VAL A 103 -3.41 1.00 -8.14
N THR A 104 -3.49 2.33 -8.09
CA THR A 104 -3.44 3.11 -6.84
C THR A 104 -4.61 2.73 -5.92
N LEU A 105 -5.82 2.55 -6.46
CA LEU A 105 -6.98 2.08 -5.71
C LEU A 105 -6.76 0.66 -5.16
N GLY A 106 -6.12 -0.22 -5.94
CA GLY A 106 -5.75 -1.56 -5.48
C GLY A 106 -4.83 -1.54 -4.26
N TYR A 107 -3.77 -0.71 -4.29
CA TYR A 107 -2.88 -0.53 -3.14
C TYR A 107 -3.60 0.09 -1.93
N PHE A 108 -4.45 1.10 -2.18
CA PHE A 108 -5.27 1.70 -1.13
C PHE A 108 -6.12 0.65 -0.41
N LEU A 109 -6.92 -0.12 -1.17
CA LEU A 109 -7.80 -1.13 -0.60
C LEU A 109 -7.01 -2.23 0.11
N TYR A 110 -5.89 -2.67 -0.49
CA TYR A 110 -5.02 -3.67 0.12
C TYR A 110 -4.54 -3.22 1.50
N GLY A 111 -3.93 -2.04 1.60
CA GLY A 111 -3.42 -1.52 2.86
C GLY A 111 -4.53 -1.23 3.87
N PHE A 112 -5.61 -0.59 3.43
CA PHE A 112 -6.75 -0.22 4.26
C PHE A 112 -7.41 -1.44 4.91
N ILE A 113 -7.72 -2.48 4.13
CA ILE A 113 -8.34 -3.71 4.62
C ILE A 113 -7.40 -4.46 5.57
N HIS A 114 -6.09 -4.50 5.27
CA HIS A 114 -5.13 -5.16 6.15
C HIS A 114 -4.97 -4.41 7.48
N ALA A 115 -4.92 -3.09 7.47
CA ALA A 115 -4.89 -2.27 8.68
C ALA A 115 -6.12 -2.49 9.57
N LEU A 116 -7.33 -2.49 8.99
CA LEU A 116 -8.56 -2.77 9.73
C LEU A 116 -8.57 -4.19 10.33
N ASN A 117 -8.00 -5.16 9.62
CA ASN A 117 -7.83 -6.54 10.10
C ASN A 117 -6.65 -6.71 11.06
N GLY A 118 -5.97 -5.63 11.45
CA GLY A 118 -4.83 -5.68 12.36
C GLY A 118 -3.59 -6.38 11.78
N LYS A 119 -3.45 -6.39 10.45
CA LYS A 119 -2.33 -6.99 9.74
C LYS A 119 -1.38 -5.92 9.23
N ALA A 120 -0.12 -5.98 9.67
CA ALA A 120 0.94 -5.10 9.21
C ALA A 120 1.62 -5.69 7.98
N LYS A 121 0.90 -5.68 6.84
CA LYS A 121 1.45 -6.10 5.55
C LYS A 121 1.96 -4.90 4.75
N GLU A 122 3.17 -5.03 4.24
CA GLU A 122 3.75 -4.04 3.34
C GLU A 122 2.98 -4.00 2.02
N LEU A 123 2.83 -2.82 1.42
CA LEU A 123 2.28 -2.74 0.08
C LEU A 123 3.16 -3.54 -0.89
N PRO A 124 2.60 -4.42 -1.73
CA PRO A 124 3.38 -5.21 -2.67
C PRO A 124 4.29 -4.31 -3.52
N PHE A 125 5.53 -4.74 -3.74
CA PHE A 125 6.56 -4.07 -4.56
C PHE A 125 7.09 -2.72 -4.03
N ILE A 126 6.25 -1.88 -3.41
CA ILE A 126 6.60 -0.51 -3.01
C ILE A 126 6.77 -0.33 -1.50
N GLY A 127 6.19 -1.22 -0.69
CA GLY A 127 6.07 -1.04 0.76
C GLY A 127 7.33 -1.30 1.58
N ARG A 128 8.44 -1.67 0.94
CA ARG A 128 9.70 -2.07 1.60
C ARG A 128 10.49 -0.89 2.18
N PHE A 129 10.14 0.34 1.78
CA PHE A 129 10.84 1.53 2.26
C PHE A 129 10.38 1.90 3.66
N ASN A 130 11.31 2.34 4.51
CA ASN A 130 11.02 2.81 5.85
C ASN A 130 11.39 4.30 5.98
N LEU A 131 10.40 5.16 5.71
CA LEU A 131 10.49 6.61 5.77
C LEU A 131 10.18 7.17 7.17
N ILE A 132 9.38 6.45 7.96
CA ILE A 132 9.01 6.80 9.34
C ILE A 132 9.50 5.70 10.28
N HIS A 133 10.48 5.96 11.15
CA HIS A 133 11.06 4.91 12.01
C HIS A 133 10.12 4.38 13.10
N TYR A 134 9.45 3.24 12.91
CA TYR A 134 8.53 2.66 13.90
C TYR A 134 9.09 1.51 14.75
#